data_AF-A0A0A2ALL9-F1
#
_entry.id   AF-A0A0A2ALL9-F1
#
_cell.length_a   1.000
_cell.length_b   1.000
_cell.length_c   1.000
_cell.angle_alpha   90.00
_cell.angle_beta   90.00
_cell.angle_gamma   90.00
#
_symmetry.space_group_name_H-M   'P 1'
#
loop_
_entity.id
_entity.type
_entity.pdbx_description
1 polymer ?
#
loop_
_entity_poly.entity_id
_entity_poly.type
_entity_poly.pdbx_seq_one_letter_code
_entity_poly.pdbx_strand_id
1 'polypeptide(L)'
;MNYKSSIRDEVVPSRKRLTLPPWLEVAKPRLIPLLLATTLGGMALTEEWPLSSPKLICTLGGGALAAAAAGALNCLWEMELDKRMTRTSKRALPAGKLSSETVFLAAVSCTLAASMLLVSGVNYLAAGLTLLGLFSYVILYTVILKPRTTKNIVFGGVAGAIPPLVGASAATGHVGLSGWWLFSLVMLWTPAHFWALAILLKDDYASVGIPMLPSVKGSVFTAKAISRYGWATVLMSIMGVFALPEGGLLYGIMLLPFNGRLLQLINELKKSPDDLSRAKSLFRWSILYMFGICLLLLISRTQLSVEFEEQSMQIFSSIVFLLSN
;
A
#
# COMPACT_ATOMS: atom_id res chain seq x y z
N MET A 1 5.55 42.11 10.52
CA MET A 1 4.56 41.53 9.57
C MET A 1 5.33 40.76 8.50
N ASN A 2 5.11 39.45 8.39
CA ASN A 2 5.96 38.53 7.64
C ASN A 2 5.53 38.44 6.16
N TYR A 3 6.27 39.13 5.28
CA TYR A 3 6.02 39.21 3.83
C TYR A 3 6.03 37.85 3.10
N LYS A 4 6.62 36.80 3.70
CA LYS A 4 6.64 35.43 3.15
C LYS A 4 5.32 34.65 3.27
N SER A 5 4.34 35.14 4.02
CA SER A 5 3.07 34.44 4.20
C SER A 5 2.11 34.58 3.01
N SER A 6 2.11 35.72 2.29
CA SER A 6 1.04 36.02 1.32
C SER A 6 1.14 35.22 0.01
N ILE A 7 2.35 34.90 -0.45
CA ILE A 7 2.55 34.18 -1.73
C ILE A 7 2.09 32.71 -1.64
N ARG A 8 2.14 32.11 -0.44
CA ARG A 8 1.76 30.69 -0.24
C ARG A 8 0.25 30.48 -0.34
N ASP A 9 -0.53 31.46 0.09
CA ASP A 9 -1.99 31.40 0.14
C ASP A 9 -2.64 31.76 -1.21
N GLU A 10 -1.95 32.52 -2.07
CA GLU A 10 -2.42 32.86 -3.43
C GLU A 10 -2.26 31.70 -4.43
N VAL A 11 -1.27 30.81 -4.24
CA VAL A 11 -0.94 29.75 -5.21
C VAL A 11 -1.69 28.44 -4.94
N VAL A 12 -2.23 28.26 -3.74
CA VAL A 12 -3.01 27.06 -3.38
C VAL A 12 -4.22 27.52 -2.59
N PRO A 13 -5.44 27.55 -3.18
CA PRO A 13 -6.63 27.82 -2.39
C PRO A 13 -6.63 26.84 -1.22
N SER A 14 -6.60 27.37 -0.01
CA SER A 14 -6.65 26.65 1.25
C SER A 14 -7.90 25.79 1.23
N ARG A 15 -7.76 24.57 0.71
CA ARG A 15 -8.80 23.55 0.68
C ARG A 15 -9.23 23.44 2.14
N LYS A 16 -10.49 23.76 2.46
CA LYS A 16 -11.06 23.65 3.82
C LYS A 16 -10.45 22.42 4.46
N ARG A 17 -9.54 22.63 5.41
CA ARG A 17 -8.75 21.56 5.99
C ARG A 17 -9.72 20.84 6.91
N LEU A 18 -10.43 19.84 6.39
CA LEU A 18 -11.35 19.00 7.15
C LEU A 18 -10.55 18.46 8.35
N THR A 19 -10.83 19.01 9.52
CA THR A 19 -10.27 18.57 10.79
C THR A 19 -10.96 17.26 11.12
N LEU A 20 -10.24 16.15 11.00
CA LEU A 20 -10.75 14.86 11.41
C LEU A 20 -10.99 14.88 12.93
N PRO A 21 -12.04 14.19 13.43
CA PRO A 21 -12.16 13.87 14.83
C PRO A 21 -10.85 13.25 15.35
N PRO A 22 -10.43 13.55 16.60
CA PRO A 22 -9.16 13.08 17.16
C PRO A 22 -8.92 11.57 16.99
N TRP A 23 -9.96 10.76 17.18
CA TRP A 23 -9.90 9.30 17.01
C TRP A 23 -9.63 8.86 15.57
N LEU A 24 -10.26 9.53 14.59
CA LEU A 24 -10.02 9.27 13.17
C LEU A 24 -8.63 9.76 12.72
N GLU A 25 -8.04 10.73 13.40
CA GLU A 25 -6.66 11.13 13.13
C GLU A 25 -5.67 10.03 13.52
N VAL A 26 -5.88 9.40 14.68
CA VAL A 26 -5.02 8.35 15.22
C VAL A 26 -5.20 7.02 14.47
N ALA A 27 -6.42 6.69 14.04
CA ALA A 27 -6.72 5.48 13.27
C ALA A 27 -6.17 5.49 11.82
N LYS A 28 -5.77 6.66 11.29
CA LYS A 28 -5.23 6.83 9.92
C LYS A 28 -6.09 6.17 8.81
N PRO A 29 -7.40 6.50 8.69
CA PRO A 29 -8.34 5.86 7.77
C PRO A 29 -7.99 6.02 6.30
N ARG A 30 -7.06 6.92 5.94
CA ARG A 30 -6.60 7.09 4.56
C ARG A 30 -5.68 5.96 4.08
N LEU A 31 -5.07 5.22 5.01
CA LEU A 31 -4.16 4.12 4.68
C LEU A 31 -4.90 2.78 4.54
N ILE A 32 -5.99 2.62 5.28
CA ILE A 32 -6.77 1.37 5.38
C ILE A 32 -7.30 0.89 4.01
N PRO A 33 -7.92 1.72 3.16
CA PRO A 33 -8.57 1.26 1.94
C PRO A 33 -7.63 0.52 0.98
N LEU A 34 -6.38 0.98 0.85
CA LEU A 34 -5.43 0.32 -0.04
C LEU A 34 -5.00 -1.05 0.52
N LEU A 35 -4.79 -1.14 1.84
CA LEU A 35 -4.50 -2.43 2.49
C LEU A 35 -5.65 -3.41 2.27
N LEU A 36 -6.89 -2.97 2.46
CA LEU A 36 -8.08 -3.79 2.21
C LEU A 36 -8.24 -4.18 0.75
N ALA A 37 -7.93 -3.27 -0.19
CA ALA A 37 -7.96 -3.58 -1.61
C ALA A 37 -6.93 -4.68 -1.97
N THR A 38 -5.73 -4.63 -1.37
CA THR A 38 -4.73 -5.69 -1.58
C THR A 38 -5.11 -7.00 -0.89
N THR A 39 -5.80 -6.98 0.25
CA THR A 39 -6.42 -8.17 0.85
C THR A 39 -7.44 -8.78 -0.10
N LEU A 40 -8.32 -7.95 -0.67
CA LEU A 40 -9.34 -8.39 -1.61
C LEU A 40 -8.73 -8.96 -2.90
N GLY A 41 -7.67 -8.33 -3.41
CA GLY A 41 -6.88 -8.86 -4.52
C GLY A 41 -6.25 -10.23 -4.17
N GLY A 42 -5.75 -10.40 -2.95
CA GLY A 42 -5.26 -11.68 -2.44
C GLY A 42 -6.31 -12.78 -2.42
N MET A 43 -7.56 -12.45 -2.08
CA MET A 43 -8.69 -13.40 -2.17
C MET A 43 -9.04 -13.75 -3.62
N ALA A 44 -9.06 -12.75 -4.50
CA ALA A 44 -9.40 -12.92 -5.92
C ALA A 44 -8.38 -13.79 -6.69
N LEU A 45 -7.15 -13.89 -6.19
CA LEU A 45 -6.11 -14.75 -6.75
C LEU A 45 -6.26 -16.24 -6.41
N THR A 46 -7.31 -16.60 -5.69
CA THR A 46 -7.56 -17.99 -5.27
C THR A 46 -8.69 -18.63 -6.04
N GLU A 47 -8.64 -19.96 -6.16
CA GLU A 47 -9.68 -20.76 -6.83
C GLU A 47 -11.05 -20.66 -6.12
N GLU A 48 -11.03 -20.39 -4.81
CA GLU A 48 -12.23 -20.24 -3.96
C GLU A 48 -12.99 -18.93 -4.19
N TRP A 49 -12.51 -18.06 -5.08
CA TRP A 49 -13.20 -16.80 -5.39
C TRP A 49 -14.40 -17.04 -6.33
N PRO A 50 -15.60 -16.49 -6.05
CA PRO A 50 -15.92 -15.52 -5.00
C PRO A 50 -16.27 -16.14 -3.64
N LEU A 51 -15.87 -15.46 -2.56
CA LEU A 51 -16.15 -15.90 -1.19
C LEU A 51 -17.53 -15.47 -0.69
N SER A 52 -18.03 -16.18 0.33
CA SER A 52 -19.28 -15.81 1.01
C SER A 52 -19.18 -14.44 1.70
N SER A 53 -20.30 -13.69 1.71
CA SER A 53 -20.37 -12.36 2.32
C SER A 53 -19.87 -12.31 3.77
N PRO A 54 -20.18 -13.28 4.66
CA PRO A 54 -19.66 -13.28 6.02
C PRO A 54 -18.13 -13.34 6.07
N LYS A 55 -17.50 -14.23 5.28
CA LYS A 55 -16.04 -14.39 5.25
C LYS A 55 -15.35 -13.12 4.74
N LEU A 56 -15.93 -12.46 3.72
CA LEU A 56 -15.45 -11.16 3.23
C LEU A 56 -15.54 -10.07 4.31
N ILE A 57 -16.69 -9.94 4.96
CA ILE A 57 -16.93 -8.93 6.01
C ILE A 57 -15.99 -9.16 7.20
N CYS A 58 -15.87 -10.39 7.68
CA CYS A 58 -14.97 -10.73 8.79
C CYS A 58 -13.51 -10.45 8.43
N THR A 59 -13.07 -10.79 7.22
CA THR A 59 -11.67 -10.56 6.82
C THR A 59 -11.35 -9.09 6.65
N LEU A 60 -12.20 -8.33 5.93
CA LEU A 60 -11.98 -6.91 5.70
C LEU A 60 -12.17 -6.09 6.98
N GLY A 61 -13.15 -6.46 7.81
CA GLY A 61 -13.38 -5.85 9.12
C GLY A 61 -12.23 -6.10 10.08
N GLY A 62 -11.74 -7.34 10.16
CA GLY A 62 -10.57 -7.70 10.97
C GLY A 62 -9.32 -6.96 10.52
N GLY A 63 -9.06 -6.93 9.21
CA GLY A 63 -7.96 -6.16 8.63
C GLY A 63 -8.05 -4.66 8.90
N ALA A 64 -9.25 -4.07 8.83
CA ALA A 64 -9.48 -2.66 9.11
C ALA A 64 -9.21 -2.31 10.58
N LEU A 65 -9.70 -3.14 11.52
CA LEU A 65 -9.47 -2.98 12.95
C LEU A 65 -7.97 -3.10 13.29
N ALA A 66 -7.30 -4.10 12.74
CA ALA A 66 -5.86 -4.29 12.93
C ALA A 66 -5.04 -3.12 12.35
N ALA A 67 -5.39 -2.62 11.17
CA ALA A 67 -4.73 -1.47 10.56
C ALA A 67 -4.96 -0.18 11.38
N ALA A 68 -6.17 0.02 11.93
CA ALA A 68 -6.47 1.13 12.82
C ALA A 68 -5.66 1.03 14.13
N ALA A 69 -5.56 -0.16 14.73
CA ALA A 69 -4.72 -0.41 15.91
C ALA A 69 -3.24 -0.14 15.63
N ALA A 70 -2.71 -0.62 14.49
CA ALA A 70 -1.34 -0.37 14.06
C ALA A 70 -1.06 1.13 13.86
N GLY A 71 -2.00 1.86 13.27
CA GLY A 71 -1.95 3.31 13.11
C GLY A 71 -1.91 4.04 14.47
N ALA A 72 -2.73 3.59 15.42
CA ALA A 72 -2.78 4.16 16.76
C ALA A 72 -1.50 3.93 17.56
N LEU A 73 -0.97 2.70 17.55
CA LEU A 73 0.30 2.35 18.20
C LEU A 73 1.48 3.10 17.59
N ASN A 74 1.51 3.26 16.26
CA ASN A 74 2.52 4.07 15.60
C ASN A 74 2.43 5.56 16.02
N CYS A 75 1.23 6.14 16.13
CA CYS A 75 1.06 7.49 16.66
C CYS A 75 1.53 7.63 18.12
N LEU A 76 1.24 6.63 18.97
CA LEU A 76 1.71 6.60 20.36
C LEU A 76 3.24 6.61 20.43
N TRP A 77 3.88 5.74 19.65
CA TRP A 77 5.34 5.64 19.63
C TRP A 77 6.00 6.92 19.12
N GLU A 78 5.42 7.54 18.09
CA GLU A 78 5.97 8.74 17.46
C GLU A 78 5.57 10.03 18.15
N MET A 79 4.78 9.99 19.23
CA MET A 79 4.21 11.17 19.88
C MET A 79 5.24 12.26 20.18
N GLU A 80 6.35 11.89 20.79
CA GLU A 80 7.39 12.83 21.22
C GLU A 80 8.18 13.42 20.03
N LEU A 81 8.40 12.60 19.00
CA LEU A 81 8.98 13.07 17.73
C LEU A 81 8.02 14.03 17.03
N ASP A 82 6.73 13.68 16.96
CA ASP A 82 5.70 14.45 16.28
C ASP A 82 5.50 15.83 16.92
N LYS A 83 5.73 16.00 18.24
CA LYS A 83 5.73 17.31 18.92
C LYS A 83 6.79 18.27 18.38
N ARG A 84 7.93 17.74 17.92
CA ARG A 84 9.08 18.54 17.45
C ARG A 84 8.98 18.92 15.97
N MET A 85 8.01 18.35 15.24
CA MET A 85 7.79 18.60 13.82
C MET A 85 6.67 19.62 13.60
N THR A 86 6.94 20.70 12.85
CA THR A 86 5.96 21.77 12.55
C THR A 86 4.66 21.25 11.95
N ARG A 87 4.73 20.19 11.15
CA ARG A 87 3.57 19.59 10.46
C ARG A 87 2.66 18.77 11.38
N THR A 88 3.23 18.12 12.40
CA THR A 88 2.53 17.10 13.21
C THR A 88 2.34 17.49 14.66
N SER A 89 2.94 18.58 15.12
CA SER A 89 2.81 19.08 16.49
C SER A 89 1.37 19.43 16.89
N LYS A 90 0.50 19.72 15.90
CA LYS A 90 -0.92 20.05 16.12
C LYS A 90 -1.87 18.85 16.07
N ARG A 91 -1.36 17.63 15.83
CA ARG A 91 -2.17 16.40 15.78
C ARG A 91 -2.77 16.08 17.16
N ALA A 92 -3.85 15.29 17.19
CA ALA A 92 -4.59 14.94 18.39
C ALA A 92 -3.71 14.50 19.58
N LEU A 93 -2.81 13.55 19.35
CA LEU A 93 -1.99 12.97 20.41
C LEU A 93 -0.85 13.91 20.89
N PRO A 94 -0.01 14.49 20.00
CA PRO A 94 1.02 15.47 20.40
C PRO A 94 0.44 16.73 21.08
N ALA A 95 -0.76 17.16 20.68
CA ALA A 95 -1.43 18.33 21.24
C ALA A 95 -2.24 18.04 22.52
N GLY A 96 -2.20 16.79 23.03
CA GLY A 96 -2.89 16.42 24.28
C GLY A 96 -4.42 16.33 24.17
N LYS A 97 -4.99 16.28 22.97
CA LYS A 97 -6.45 16.13 22.76
C LYS A 97 -6.97 14.72 23.07
N LEU A 98 -6.08 13.74 23.16
CA LEU A 98 -6.35 12.37 23.55
C LEU A 98 -5.31 11.90 24.56
N SER A 99 -5.76 11.18 25.59
CA SER A 99 -4.86 10.53 26.54
C SER A 99 -4.11 9.36 25.88
N SER A 100 -2.82 9.25 26.15
CA SER A 100 -1.97 8.15 25.65
C SER A 100 -2.46 6.79 26.16
N GLU A 101 -2.90 6.71 27.43
CA GLU A 101 -3.44 5.48 28.02
C GLU A 101 -4.72 5.03 27.33
N THR A 102 -5.65 5.97 27.07
CA THR A 102 -6.90 5.65 26.39
C THR A 102 -6.66 5.18 24.96
N VAL A 103 -5.72 5.80 24.25
CA VAL A 103 -5.36 5.38 22.88
C VAL A 103 -4.69 4.01 22.89
N PHE A 104 -3.84 3.71 23.89
CA PHE A 104 -3.21 2.40 24.03
C PHE A 104 -4.26 1.31 24.28
N LEU A 105 -5.14 1.53 25.25
CA LEU A 105 -6.24 0.60 25.55
C LEU A 105 -7.14 0.40 24.32
N ALA A 106 -7.50 1.46 23.60
CA ALA A 106 -8.28 1.35 22.37
C ALA A 106 -7.57 0.53 21.29
N ALA A 107 -6.26 0.70 21.12
CA ALA A 107 -5.48 -0.06 20.15
C ALA A 107 -5.37 -1.55 20.51
N VAL A 108 -5.18 -1.87 21.80
CA VAL A 108 -5.18 -3.26 22.29
C VAL A 108 -6.57 -3.89 22.09
N SER A 109 -7.64 -3.19 22.46
CA SER A 109 -9.02 -3.65 22.23
C SER A 109 -9.32 -3.90 20.75
N CYS A 110 -8.90 -2.99 19.85
CA CYS A 110 -9.06 -3.19 18.41
C CYS A 110 -8.25 -4.40 17.90
N THR A 111 -7.06 -4.64 18.45
CA THR A 111 -6.23 -5.81 18.09
C THR A 111 -6.88 -7.12 18.53
N LEU A 112 -7.43 -7.16 19.75
CA LEU A 112 -8.16 -8.32 20.26
C LEU A 112 -9.44 -8.56 19.45
N ALA A 113 -10.21 -7.51 19.18
CA ALA A 113 -11.42 -7.59 18.36
C ALA A 113 -11.12 -8.08 16.93
N ALA A 114 -10.07 -7.55 16.29
CA ALA A 114 -9.61 -8.02 14.99
C ALA A 114 -9.27 -9.51 15.00
N SER A 115 -8.52 -9.95 16.01
CA SER A 115 -8.09 -11.34 16.16
C SER A 115 -9.28 -12.27 16.39
N MET A 116 -10.19 -11.91 17.30
CA MET A 116 -11.42 -12.67 17.58
C MET A 116 -12.32 -12.77 16.35
N LEU A 117 -12.46 -11.69 15.59
CA LEU A 117 -13.26 -11.67 14.37
C LEU A 117 -12.69 -12.58 13.27
N LEU A 118 -11.36 -12.59 13.11
CA LEU A 118 -10.68 -13.45 12.12
C LEU A 118 -10.66 -14.92 12.55
N VAL A 119 -10.43 -15.21 13.83
CA VAL A 119 -10.43 -16.59 14.33
C VAL A 119 -11.83 -17.21 14.23
N SER A 120 -12.87 -16.45 14.58
CA SER A 120 -14.25 -16.96 14.58
C SER A 120 -14.89 -16.99 13.18
N GLY A 121 -14.59 -16.00 12.33
CA GLY A 121 -15.24 -15.84 11.03
C GLY A 121 -14.41 -16.27 9.82
N VAL A 122 -13.13 -16.59 10.00
CA VAL A 122 -12.18 -16.83 8.88
C VAL A 122 -11.32 -18.06 9.14
N ASN A 123 -10.16 -17.90 9.80
CA ASN A 123 -9.27 -18.98 10.25
C ASN A 123 -8.08 -18.40 11.06
N TYR A 124 -7.35 -19.30 11.74
CA TYR A 124 -6.18 -18.96 12.56
C TYR A 124 -5.01 -18.38 11.76
N LEU A 125 -4.80 -18.82 10.51
CA LEU A 125 -3.69 -18.35 9.69
C LEU A 125 -3.86 -16.88 9.28
N ALA A 126 -5.05 -16.48 8.83
CA ALA A 126 -5.39 -15.10 8.51
C ALA A 126 -5.26 -14.18 9.74
N ALA A 127 -5.68 -14.66 10.92
CA ALA A 127 -5.50 -13.95 12.18
C ALA A 127 -4.01 -13.76 12.53
N GLY A 128 -3.21 -14.82 12.45
CA GLY A 128 -1.78 -14.80 12.70
C GLY A 128 -1.02 -13.88 11.75
N LEU A 129 -1.32 -13.92 10.45
CA LEU A 129 -0.75 -13.03 9.45
C LEU A 129 -1.14 -11.57 9.70
N THR A 130 -2.39 -11.31 10.09
CA THR A 130 -2.83 -9.95 10.43
C THR A 130 -2.07 -9.39 11.64
N LEU A 131 -1.87 -10.21 12.67
CA LEU A 131 -1.05 -9.86 13.84
C LEU A 131 0.42 -9.64 13.46
N LEU A 132 0.96 -10.48 12.59
CA LEU A 132 2.32 -10.32 12.05
C LEU A 132 2.46 -8.99 11.30
N GLY A 133 1.44 -8.59 10.52
CA GLY A 133 1.40 -7.30 9.83
C GLY A 133 1.43 -6.12 10.79
N LEU A 134 0.58 -6.16 11.82
CA LEU A 134 0.54 -5.15 12.88
C LEU A 134 1.89 -5.07 13.60
N PHE A 135 2.43 -6.21 14.04
CA PHE A 135 3.71 -6.28 14.74
C PHE A 135 4.86 -5.78 13.86
N SER A 136 4.90 -6.19 12.59
CA SER A 136 5.89 -5.72 11.63
C SER A 136 5.82 -4.21 11.41
N TYR A 137 4.64 -3.61 11.40
CA TYR A 137 4.52 -2.16 11.24
C TYR A 137 5.01 -1.40 12.48
N VAL A 138 4.58 -1.83 13.66
CA VAL A 138 4.89 -1.15 14.92
C VAL A 138 6.35 -1.41 15.33
N ILE A 139 6.76 -2.66 15.46
CA ILE A 139 8.08 -3.00 15.99
C ILE A 139 9.15 -2.93 14.90
N LEU A 140 9.02 -3.73 13.83
CA LEU A 140 10.06 -3.82 12.81
C LEU A 140 10.24 -2.47 12.09
N TYR A 141 9.16 -1.88 11.57
CA TYR A 141 9.27 -0.62 10.85
C TYR A 141 9.42 0.59 11.78
N THR A 142 8.45 0.85 12.66
CA THR A 142 8.41 2.12 13.43
C THR A 142 9.52 2.19 14.47
N VAL A 143 9.68 1.14 15.30
CA VAL A 143 10.67 1.15 16.39
C VAL A 143 12.08 0.89 15.87
N ILE A 144 12.27 -0.13 15.03
CA ILE A 144 13.61 -0.64 14.68
C ILE A 144 14.20 0.09 13.47
N LEU A 145 13.55 -0.01 12.31
CA LEU A 145 14.13 0.36 11.03
C LEU A 145 14.08 1.87 10.77
N LYS A 146 12.92 2.50 10.95
CA LYS A 146 12.67 3.91 10.60
C LYS A 146 13.74 4.86 11.16
N PRO A 147 14.14 4.79 12.45
CA PRO A 147 15.14 5.69 13.01
C PRO A 147 16.60 5.31 12.70
N ARG A 148 16.89 4.09 12.22
CA ARG A 148 18.27 3.54 12.18
C ARG A 148 18.87 3.35 10.79
N THR A 149 18.07 3.30 9.72
CA THR A 149 18.62 2.94 8.39
C THR A 149 17.92 3.61 7.22
N THR A 150 18.69 3.91 6.17
CA THR A 150 18.17 4.38 4.86
C THR A 150 17.41 3.31 4.08
N LYS A 151 17.53 2.03 4.48
CA LYS A 151 16.79 0.90 3.91
C LYS A 151 15.46 0.63 4.64
N ASN A 152 15.03 1.56 5.50
CA ASN A 152 13.85 1.42 6.35
C ASN A 152 12.58 1.06 5.57
N ILE A 153 12.37 1.63 4.38
CA ILE A 153 11.19 1.35 3.53
C ILE A 153 11.29 0.01 2.83
N VAL A 154 12.50 -0.43 2.46
CA VAL A 154 12.70 -1.70 1.74
C VAL A 154 12.28 -2.86 2.64
N PHE A 155 12.78 -2.89 3.88
CA PHE A 155 12.44 -3.94 4.83
C PHE A 155 11.14 -3.65 5.59
N GLY A 156 10.83 -2.38 5.84
CA GLY A 156 9.59 -1.97 6.50
C GLY A 156 8.34 -2.17 5.64
N GLY A 157 8.50 -2.30 4.32
CA GLY A 157 7.42 -2.59 3.39
C GLY A 157 6.70 -3.92 3.66
N VAL A 158 7.32 -4.84 4.41
CA VAL A 158 6.74 -6.15 4.76
C VAL A 158 5.35 -6.00 5.38
N ALA A 159 5.16 -5.05 6.29
CA ALA A 159 3.87 -4.82 6.92
C ALA A 159 2.76 -4.45 5.91
N GLY A 160 3.11 -3.66 4.88
CA GLY A 160 2.19 -3.29 3.82
C GLY A 160 1.94 -4.38 2.79
N ALA A 161 2.83 -5.37 2.69
CA ALA A 161 2.76 -6.48 1.74
C ALA A 161 2.05 -7.74 2.29
N ILE A 162 1.88 -7.84 3.61
CA ILE A 162 1.16 -8.94 4.27
C ILE A 162 -0.35 -9.05 3.92
N PRO A 163 -1.13 -7.97 3.70
CA PRO A 163 -2.57 -8.08 3.44
C PRO A 163 -2.97 -9.02 2.28
N PRO A 164 -2.26 -9.06 1.13
CA PRO A 164 -2.40 -10.12 0.13
C PRO A 164 -2.38 -11.55 0.68
N LEU A 165 -1.44 -11.86 1.59
CA LEU A 165 -1.32 -13.18 2.21
C LEU A 165 -2.50 -13.44 3.15
N VAL A 166 -2.95 -12.41 3.89
CA VAL A 166 -4.17 -12.49 4.70
C VAL A 166 -5.37 -12.83 3.82
N GLY A 167 -5.51 -12.17 2.66
CA GLY A 167 -6.57 -12.45 1.71
C GLY A 167 -6.56 -13.88 1.16
N ALA A 168 -5.39 -14.34 0.69
CA ALA A 168 -5.23 -15.70 0.16
C ALA A 168 -5.51 -16.77 1.22
N SER A 169 -4.98 -16.58 2.44
CA SER A 169 -5.22 -17.49 3.57
C SER A 169 -6.66 -17.46 4.06
N ALA A 170 -7.33 -16.31 4.00
CA ALA A 170 -8.74 -16.20 4.37
C ALA A 170 -9.62 -17.02 3.43
N ALA A 171 -9.32 -17.00 2.14
CA ALA A 171 -10.03 -17.76 1.13
C ALA A 171 -9.83 -19.28 1.31
N THR A 172 -8.57 -19.72 1.34
CA THR A 172 -8.18 -21.12 1.12
C THR A 172 -7.61 -21.84 2.35
N GLY A 173 -7.42 -21.14 3.48
CA GLY A 173 -6.79 -21.69 4.69
C GLY A 173 -5.26 -21.84 4.61
N HIS A 174 -4.62 -21.53 3.48
CA HIS A 174 -3.17 -21.61 3.28
C HIS A 174 -2.67 -20.44 2.42
N VAL A 175 -1.35 -20.30 2.27
CA VAL A 175 -0.76 -19.26 1.40
C VAL A 175 -0.19 -19.90 0.14
N GLY A 176 -0.91 -19.77 -0.97
CA GLY A 176 -0.45 -20.21 -2.29
C GLY A 176 0.57 -19.26 -2.94
N LEU A 177 1.16 -19.71 -4.06
CA LEU A 177 2.15 -18.94 -4.82
C LEU A 177 1.58 -17.59 -5.32
N SER A 178 0.30 -17.55 -5.73
CA SER A 178 -0.35 -16.32 -6.19
C SER A 178 -0.45 -15.26 -5.09
N GLY A 179 -0.67 -15.67 -3.84
CA GLY A 179 -0.61 -14.77 -2.68
C GLY A 179 0.79 -14.18 -2.49
N TRP A 180 1.83 -15.03 -2.59
CA TRP A 180 3.22 -14.59 -2.53
C TRP A 180 3.64 -13.69 -3.69
N TRP A 181 3.06 -13.88 -4.88
CA TRP A 181 3.26 -12.99 -6.02
C TRP A 181 2.76 -11.58 -5.68
N LEU A 182 1.52 -11.42 -5.21
CA LEU A 182 0.99 -10.10 -4.88
C LEU A 182 1.71 -9.47 -3.67
N PHE A 183 2.11 -10.27 -2.68
CA PHE A 183 3.03 -9.82 -1.62
C PHE A 183 4.32 -9.25 -2.20
N SER A 184 4.97 -9.98 -3.12
CA SER A 184 6.24 -9.58 -3.75
C SER A 184 6.07 -8.33 -4.60
N LEU A 185 4.94 -8.21 -5.31
CA LEU A 185 4.60 -7.03 -6.08
C LEU A 185 4.46 -5.80 -5.18
N VAL A 186 3.75 -5.91 -4.06
CA VAL A 186 3.62 -4.81 -3.09
C VAL A 186 5.00 -4.47 -2.50
N MET A 187 5.82 -5.46 -2.13
CA MET A 187 7.18 -5.24 -1.64
C MET A 187 8.07 -4.47 -2.62
N LEU A 188 8.01 -4.79 -3.91
CA LEU A 188 8.79 -4.10 -4.95
C LEU A 188 8.24 -2.69 -5.24
N TRP A 189 6.92 -2.52 -5.16
CA TRP A 189 6.25 -1.24 -5.36
C TRP A 189 6.52 -0.25 -4.21
N THR A 190 6.56 -0.73 -2.97
CA THR A 190 6.63 0.13 -1.77
C THR A 190 7.81 1.11 -1.80
N PRO A 191 9.06 0.72 -2.14
CA PRO A 191 10.17 1.67 -2.24
C PRO A 191 9.96 2.74 -3.30
N ALA A 192 9.50 2.38 -4.50
CA ALA A 192 9.24 3.34 -5.57
C ALA A 192 8.14 4.34 -5.19
N HIS A 193 7.07 3.84 -4.57
CA HIS A 193 5.95 4.65 -4.08
C HIS A 193 6.35 5.58 -2.94
N PHE A 194 6.91 5.03 -1.86
CA PHE A 194 7.17 5.81 -0.64
C PHE A 194 8.35 6.76 -0.82
N TRP A 195 9.40 6.40 -1.57
CA TRP A 195 10.50 7.33 -1.80
C TRP A 195 10.09 8.54 -2.63
N ALA A 196 9.08 8.42 -3.51
CA ALA A 196 8.50 9.58 -4.18
C ALA A 196 7.87 10.56 -3.16
N LEU A 197 7.18 10.06 -2.13
CA LEU A 197 6.72 10.88 -1.01
C LEU A 197 7.87 11.44 -0.18
N ALA A 198 8.89 10.62 0.08
CA ALA A 198 10.01 11.02 0.91
C ALA A 198 10.84 12.15 0.28
N ILE A 199 10.88 12.28 -1.05
CA ILE A 199 11.48 13.44 -1.74
C ILE A 199 10.72 14.72 -1.37
N LEU A 200 9.39 14.69 -1.27
CA LEU A 200 8.55 15.84 -0.88
C LEU A 200 8.75 16.24 0.58
N LEU A 201 9.13 15.29 1.43
CA LEU A 201 9.23 15.44 2.88
C LEU A 201 10.69 15.35 3.37
N LYS A 202 11.67 15.48 2.48
CA LYS A 202 13.08 15.22 2.80
C LYS A 202 13.61 16.15 3.90
N ASP A 203 13.21 17.42 3.87
CA ASP A 203 13.65 18.45 4.82
C ASP A 203 13.00 18.23 6.20
N ASP A 204 11.70 17.86 6.21
CA ASP A 204 10.99 17.45 7.42
C ASP A 204 11.72 16.28 8.12
N TYR A 205 12.09 15.23 7.37
CA TYR A 205 12.81 14.09 7.94
C TYR A 205 14.22 14.46 8.41
N ALA A 206 14.93 15.30 7.66
CA ALA A 206 16.27 15.75 8.03
C ALA A 206 16.24 16.56 9.35
N SER A 207 15.23 17.42 9.54
CA SER A 207 15.10 18.26 10.74
C SER A 207 14.96 17.49 12.06
N VAL A 208 14.52 16.23 12.01
CA VAL A 208 14.35 15.35 13.18
C VAL A 208 15.29 14.14 13.14
N GLY A 209 16.31 14.17 12.29
CA GLY A 209 17.35 13.14 12.23
C GLY A 209 16.89 11.77 11.73
N ILE A 210 15.75 11.68 11.02
CA ILE A 210 15.31 10.41 10.42
C ILE A 210 16.15 10.16 9.15
N PRO A 211 16.92 9.06 9.07
CA PRO A 211 17.80 8.77 7.94
C PRO A 211 17.02 8.24 6.73
N MET A 212 16.05 9.00 6.23
CA MET A 212 15.30 8.64 5.03
C MET A 212 16.20 8.73 3.79
N LEU A 213 16.06 7.81 2.83
CA LEU A 213 16.97 7.74 1.67
C LEU A 213 17.22 9.09 0.96
N PRO A 214 16.20 9.89 0.58
CA PRO A 214 16.42 11.21 -0.03
C PRO A 214 17.06 12.23 0.91
N SER A 215 16.83 12.13 2.23
CA SER A 215 17.45 13.01 3.23
C SER A 215 18.95 12.73 3.40
N VAL A 216 19.40 11.50 3.13
CA VAL A 216 20.81 11.09 3.31
C VAL A 216 21.59 11.06 1.99
N LYS A 217 20.97 10.62 0.90
CA LYS A 217 21.63 10.40 -0.41
C LYS A 217 21.16 11.37 -1.50
N GLY A 218 20.22 12.26 -1.18
CA GLY A 218 19.68 13.26 -2.12
C GLY A 218 18.67 12.69 -3.12
N SER A 219 17.99 13.61 -3.82
CA SER A 219 16.90 13.29 -4.74
C SER A 219 17.40 12.51 -5.98
N VAL A 220 18.60 12.83 -6.49
CA VAL A 220 19.18 12.18 -7.67
C VAL A 220 19.41 10.68 -7.46
N PHE A 221 20.04 10.30 -6.34
CA PHE A 221 20.24 8.89 -5.99
C PHE A 221 18.91 8.19 -5.80
N THR A 222 17.99 8.85 -5.10
CA THR A 222 16.66 8.33 -4.81
C THR A 222 15.85 8.10 -6.09
N ALA A 223 15.89 9.01 -7.06
CA ALA A 223 15.20 8.85 -8.35
C ALA A 223 15.76 7.66 -9.16
N LYS A 224 17.08 7.41 -9.10
CA LYS A 224 17.67 6.20 -9.70
C LYS A 224 17.19 4.92 -9.00
N ALA A 225 17.09 4.94 -7.67
CA ALA A 225 16.57 3.80 -6.91
C ALA A 225 15.08 3.55 -7.19
N ILE A 226 14.26 4.60 -7.22
CA ILE A 226 12.85 4.56 -7.65
C ILE A 226 12.75 3.94 -9.04
N SER A 227 13.61 4.31 -9.98
CA SER A 227 13.60 3.75 -11.34
C SER A 227 13.86 2.24 -11.35
N ARG A 228 14.82 1.73 -10.56
CA ARG A 228 15.09 0.28 -10.47
C ARG A 228 13.91 -0.48 -9.90
N TYR A 229 13.37 -0.03 -8.76
CA TYR A 229 12.20 -0.65 -8.14
C TYR A 229 10.94 -0.53 -8.99
N GLY A 230 10.79 0.58 -9.72
CA GLY A 230 9.67 0.77 -10.64
C GLY A 230 9.69 -0.19 -11.83
N TRP A 231 10.86 -0.42 -12.43
CA TRP A 231 11.01 -1.46 -13.46
C TRP A 231 10.76 -2.86 -12.89
N ALA A 232 11.29 -3.17 -11.71
CA ALA A 232 11.00 -4.44 -11.03
C ALA A 232 9.51 -4.60 -10.72
N THR A 233 8.82 -3.53 -10.34
CA THR A 233 7.37 -3.51 -10.10
C THR A 233 6.59 -3.81 -11.38
N VAL A 234 7.00 -3.24 -12.52
CA VAL A 234 6.37 -3.50 -13.83
C VAL A 234 6.62 -4.95 -14.27
N LEU A 235 7.84 -5.45 -14.10
CA LEU A 235 8.13 -6.84 -14.44
C LEU A 235 7.31 -7.80 -13.57
N MET A 236 7.27 -7.55 -12.26
CA MET A 236 6.48 -8.36 -11.33
C MET A 236 4.98 -8.25 -11.60
N SER A 237 4.45 -7.07 -11.99
CA SER A 237 3.03 -6.93 -12.29
C SER A 237 2.63 -7.74 -13.53
N ILE A 238 3.49 -7.80 -14.56
CA ILE A 238 3.24 -8.62 -15.75
C ILE A 238 3.12 -10.11 -15.40
N MET A 239 3.90 -10.60 -14.42
CA MET A 239 3.79 -11.98 -13.95
C MET A 239 2.42 -12.32 -13.36
N GLY A 240 1.58 -11.32 -13.07
CA GLY A 240 0.20 -11.51 -12.61
C GLY A 240 -0.69 -12.26 -13.60
N VAL A 241 -0.36 -12.22 -14.90
CA VAL A 241 -1.02 -13.03 -15.93
C VAL A 241 -0.98 -14.52 -15.57
N PHE A 242 0.12 -14.99 -14.98
CA PHE A 242 0.31 -16.39 -14.59
C PHE A 242 -0.07 -16.66 -13.13
N ALA A 243 -0.22 -15.62 -12.31
CA ALA A 243 -0.62 -15.77 -10.91
C ALA A 243 -2.14 -15.94 -10.77
N LEU A 244 -2.91 -15.45 -11.74
CA LEU A 244 -4.35 -15.65 -11.82
C LEU A 244 -4.66 -17.09 -12.25
N PRO A 245 -5.67 -17.76 -11.64
CA PRO A 245 -6.10 -19.08 -12.11
C PRO A 245 -6.75 -19.02 -13.50
N GLU A 246 -7.42 -17.91 -13.80
CA GLU A 246 -8.11 -17.62 -15.07
C GLU A 246 -8.28 -16.09 -15.22
N GLY A 247 -8.56 -15.62 -16.43
CA GLY A 247 -8.67 -14.20 -16.79
C GLY A 247 -7.33 -13.50 -16.95
N GLY A 248 -6.23 -14.26 -17.06
CA GLY A 248 -4.87 -13.73 -17.12
C GLY A 248 -4.63 -12.84 -18.33
N LEU A 249 -5.21 -13.19 -19.48
CA LEU A 249 -5.07 -12.42 -20.72
C LEU A 249 -5.67 -11.01 -20.60
N LEU A 250 -6.90 -10.89 -20.10
CA LEU A 250 -7.56 -9.60 -19.92
C LEU A 250 -6.79 -8.72 -18.93
N TYR A 251 -6.35 -9.30 -17.81
CA TYR A 251 -5.46 -8.64 -16.85
C TYR A 251 -4.23 -8.05 -17.55
N GLY A 252 -3.52 -8.87 -18.33
CA GLY A 252 -2.29 -8.48 -19.01
C GLY A 252 -2.48 -7.32 -19.98
N ILE A 253 -3.54 -7.36 -20.80
CA ILE A 253 -3.86 -6.30 -21.76
C ILE A 253 -4.19 -4.99 -21.03
N MET A 254 -5.08 -5.06 -20.03
CA MET A 254 -5.52 -3.88 -19.28
C MET A 254 -4.42 -3.29 -18.40
N LEU A 255 -3.41 -4.07 -18.02
CA LEU A 255 -2.26 -3.62 -17.25
C LEU A 255 -1.29 -2.72 -18.04
N LEU A 256 -1.22 -2.87 -19.37
CA LEU A 256 -0.30 -2.11 -20.23
C LEU A 256 -0.37 -0.57 -20.03
N PRO A 257 -1.55 0.09 -20.07
CA PRO A 257 -1.62 1.53 -19.84
C PRO A 257 -1.18 1.94 -18.42
N PHE A 258 -1.45 1.10 -17.41
CA PHE A 258 -1.01 1.35 -16.03
C PHE A 258 0.52 1.33 -15.92
N ASN A 259 1.15 0.30 -16.50
CA ASN A 259 2.60 0.16 -16.57
C ASN A 259 3.24 1.30 -17.38
N GLY A 260 2.69 1.61 -18.55
CA GLY A 260 3.19 2.69 -19.41
C GLY A 260 3.20 4.05 -18.71
N ARG A 261 2.10 4.40 -18.02
CA ARG A 261 2.01 5.65 -17.27
C ARG A 261 2.93 5.68 -16.06
N LEU A 262 3.10 4.55 -15.36
CA LEU A 262 4.03 4.46 -14.22
C LEU A 262 5.47 4.71 -14.68
N LEU A 263 5.91 4.04 -15.76
CA LEU A 263 7.24 4.21 -16.34
C LEU A 263 7.48 5.63 -16.86
N GLN A 264 6.48 6.24 -17.49
CA GLN A 264 6.53 7.63 -17.91
C GLN A 264 6.86 8.56 -16.73
N LEU A 265 6.11 8.47 -15.64
CA LEU A 265 6.29 9.32 -14.46
C LEU A 265 7.63 9.07 -13.74
N ILE A 266 8.07 7.81 -13.70
CA ILE A 266 9.40 7.45 -13.19
C ILE A 266 10.49 8.12 -14.03
N ASN A 267 10.38 8.08 -15.36
CA ASN A 267 11.36 8.68 -16.26
C ASN A 267 11.38 10.21 -16.16
N GLU A 268 10.21 10.84 -16.05
CA GLU A 268 10.09 12.27 -15.81
C GLU A 268 10.76 12.70 -14.49
N LEU A 269 10.51 11.97 -13.40
CA LEU A 269 11.18 12.24 -12.12
C LEU A 269 12.68 11.98 -12.20
N LYS A 270 13.12 10.97 -12.95
CA LYS A 270 14.55 10.69 -13.13
C LYS A 270 15.27 11.80 -13.90
N LYS A 271 14.60 12.44 -14.87
CA LYS A 271 15.13 13.60 -15.61
C LYS A 271 15.18 14.87 -14.77
N SER A 272 14.21 15.06 -13.87
CA SER A 272 14.13 16.22 -12.97
C SER A 272 13.97 15.79 -11.50
N PRO A 273 15.02 15.26 -10.84
CA PRO A 273 14.90 14.65 -9.51
C PRO A 273 14.46 15.58 -8.39
N ASP A 274 14.70 16.88 -8.53
CA ASP A 274 14.32 17.89 -7.53
C ASP A 274 12.96 18.54 -7.81
N ASP A 275 12.28 18.16 -8.89
CA ASP A 275 10.94 18.65 -9.20
C ASP A 275 9.89 17.97 -8.30
N LEU A 276 9.43 18.70 -7.29
CA LEU A 276 8.42 18.25 -6.34
C LEU A 276 7.06 17.96 -7.02
N SER A 277 6.75 18.59 -8.16
CA SER A 277 5.52 18.30 -8.91
C SER A 277 5.56 16.90 -9.50
N ARG A 278 6.73 16.48 -10.03
CA ARG A 278 6.93 15.12 -10.58
C ARG A 278 6.90 14.06 -9.48
N ALA A 279 7.58 14.31 -8.36
CA ALA A 279 7.55 13.42 -7.20
C ALA A 279 6.12 13.22 -6.67
N LYS A 280 5.35 14.31 -6.56
CA LYS A 280 3.93 14.28 -6.17
C LYS A 280 3.06 13.53 -7.17
N SER A 281 3.29 13.73 -8.47
CA SER A 281 2.54 13.06 -9.53
C SER A 281 2.78 11.55 -9.52
N LEU A 282 4.05 11.12 -9.38
CA LEU A 282 4.41 9.72 -9.24
C LEU A 282 3.82 9.09 -7.97
N PHE A 283 3.87 9.79 -6.83
CA PHE A 283 3.26 9.32 -5.58
C PHE A 283 1.75 9.10 -5.72
N ARG A 284 1.03 10.04 -6.32
CA ARG A 284 -0.44 9.91 -6.51
C ARG A 284 -0.79 8.82 -7.50
N TRP A 285 -0.07 8.75 -8.62
CA TRP A 285 -0.30 7.70 -9.62
C TRP A 285 0.02 6.31 -9.07
N SER A 286 1.09 6.15 -8.30
CA SER A 286 1.45 4.84 -7.75
C SER A 286 0.40 4.28 -6.78
N ILE A 287 -0.38 5.13 -6.09
CA ILE A 287 -1.56 4.70 -5.32
C ILE A 287 -2.64 4.17 -6.26
N LEU A 288 -3.00 4.95 -7.28
CA LEU A 288 -3.99 4.56 -8.29
C LEU A 288 -3.58 3.30 -9.04
N TYR A 289 -2.29 3.13 -9.29
CA TYR A 289 -1.71 1.96 -9.93
C TYR A 289 -1.96 0.70 -9.10
N MET A 290 -1.72 0.74 -7.79
CA MET A 290 -1.94 -0.43 -6.93
C MET A 290 -3.44 -0.73 -6.74
N PHE A 291 -4.29 0.29 -6.56
CA PHE A 291 -5.76 0.09 -6.61
C PHE A 291 -6.22 -0.47 -7.95
N GLY A 292 -5.65 0.03 -9.05
CA GLY A 292 -5.93 -0.42 -10.40
C GLY A 292 -5.60 -1.89 -10.59
N ILE A 293 -4.42 -2.34 -10.16
CA ILE A 293 -4.06 -3.76 -10.18
C ILE A 293 -5.07 -4.59 -9.39
N CYS A 294 -5.41 -4.19 -8.16
CA CYS A 294 -6.38 -4.93 -7.34
C CYS A 294 -7.76 -5.00 -8.03
N LEU A 295 -8.19 -3.91 -8.67
CA LEU A 295 -9.43 -3.88 -9.44
C LEU A 295 -9.34 -4.78 -10.68
N LEU A 296 -8.22 -4.77 -11.41
CA LEU A 296 -8.02 -5.64 -12.56
C LEU A 296 -8.05 -7.12 -12.16
N LEU A 297 -7.46 -7.49 -11.02
CA LEU A 297 -7.56 -8.85 -10.49
C LEU A 297 -9.01 -9.26 -10.27
N LEU A 298 -9.85 -8.37 -9.74
CA LEU A 298 -11.28 -8.64 -9.54
C LEU A 298 -12.05 -8.75 -10.86
N ILE A 299 -11.82 -7.83 -11.80
CA ILE A 299 -12.46 -7.85 -13.12
C ILE A 299 -12.08 -9.12 -13.88
N SER A 300 -10.84 -9.58 -13.75
CA SER A 300 -10.33 -10.78 -14.42
C SER A 300 -11.00 -12.06 -13.92
N ARG A 301 -11.59 -12.03 -12.71
CA ARG A 301 -12.35 -13.15 -12.13
C ARG A 301 -13.84 -13.10 -12.44
N THR A 302 -14.26 -12.29 -13.42
CA THR A 302 -15.64 -12.26 -13.91
C THR A 302 -15.82 -13.24 -15.06
N GLN A 303 -17.03 -13.79 -15.22
CA GLN A 303 -17.34 -14.74 -16.30
C GLN A 303 -16.98 -14.19 -17.70
N LEU A 304 -17.22 -12.90 -17.93
CA LEU A 304 -16.88 -12.24 -19.20
C LEU A 304 -15.37 -12.27 -19.50
N SER A 305 -14.52 -12.19 -18.47
CA SER A 305 -13.07 -12.28 -18.65
C SER A 305 -12.62 -13.69 -19.00
N VAL A 306 -13.27 -14.71 -18.45
CA VAL A 306 -12.99 -16.12 -18.73
C VAL A 306 -13.37 -16.45 -20.17
N GLU A 307 -14.60 -16.08 -20.56
CA GLU A 307 -15.09 -16.26 -21.95
C GLU A 307 -14.19 -15.54 -22.96
N PHE A 308 -13.72 -14.33 -22.65
CA PHE A 308 -12.79 -13.59 -23.50
C PHE A 308 -11.45 -14.33 -23.70
N GLU A 309 -10.91 -14.93 -22.64
CA GLU A 309 -9.66 -15.69 -22.71
C GLU A 309 -9.83 -16.98 -23.52
N GLU A 310 -10.91 -17.73 -23.29
CA GLU A 310 -11.23 -18.94 -24.05
C GLU A 310 -11.39 -18.66 -25.55
N GLN A 311 -12.18 -17.64 -25.91
CA GLN A 311 -12.38 -17.23 -27.30
C GLN A 311 -11.07 -16.78 -27.97
N SER A 312 -10.24 -16.02 -27.24
CA SER A 312 -8.94 -15.58 -27.75
C SER A 312 -8.01 -16.76 -28.02
N MET A 313 -7.98 -17.76 -27.13
CA MET A 313 -7.18 -18.98 -27.32
C MET A 313 -7.69 -19.84 -28.47
N GLN A 314 -9.00 -19.93 -28.67
CA GLN A 314 -9.61 -20.62 -29.83
C GLN A 314 -9.28 -19.94 -31.16
N ILE A 315 -9.32 -18.60 -31.22
CA ILE A 315 -8.95 -17.84 -32.42
C ILE A 315 -7.46 -18.05 -32.70
N PHE A 316 -6.60 -17.97 -31.67
CA PHE A 316 -5.17 -18.16 -31.81
C PHE A 316 -4.83 -19.57 -32.34
N SER A 317 -5.42 -20.62 -31.76
CA SER A 317 -5.19 -21.99 -32.23
C SER A 317 -5.67 -22.21 -33.67
N SER A 318 -6.79 -21.60 -34.04
CA SER A 318 -7.31 -21.63 -35.42
C SER A 318 -6.36 -20.96 -36.42
N ILE A 319 -5.80 -19.79 -36.06
CA ILE A 319 -4.80 -19.09 -36.89
C ILE A 319 -3.53 -19.93 -37.04
N VAL A 320 -3.02 -20.49 -35.94
CA VAL A 320 -1.82 -21.35 -35.97
C VAL A 320 -2.05 -22.57 -36.86
N PHE A 321 -3.20 -23.22 -36.75
CA PHE A 321 -3.57 -24.36 -37.59
C PHE A 321 -3.63 -23.98 -39.08
N LEU A 322 -4.20 -22.82 -39.42
CA LEU A 322 -4.23 -22.30 -40.80
C LEU A 322 -2.85 -21.96 -41.35
N LEU A 323 -1.91 -21.52 -40.50
CA LEU A 323 -0.54 -21.22 -40.91
C LEU A 323 0.35 -22.47 -41.01
N SER A 324 -0.03 -23.57 -40.36
CA SER A 324 0.70 -24.84 -40.38
C SER A 324 0.28 -25.80 -41.51
N ASN A 325 -0.81 -25.49 -42.23
CA ASN A 325 -1.29 -26.23 -43.41
C ASN A 325 -1.10 -25.39 -44.67
#